data_AF-A0AAV5BT80-F1
#
_entry.id   AF-A0AAV5BT80-F1
#
_cell.length_a   1.000
_cell.length_b   1.000
_cell.length_c   1.000
_cell.angle_alpha   90.00
_cell.angle_beta   90.00
_cell.angle_gamma   90.00
#
_symmetry.space_group_name_H-M   'P 1'
#
loop_
_entity.id
_entity.type
_entity.pdbx_description
1 polymer ?
#
loop_
_entity_poly.entity_id
_entity_poly.type
_entity_poly.pdbx_seq_one_letter_code
_entity_poly.pdbx_strand_id
1 'polypeptide(L)'
;MLRRNQNARFWLSILKKYRNVVENNFSVFGEHPKNLMDKDHPIDITIFASSSSSSLSFATLRLMPPHIEVNDDSKRKLPKVIFGDMIAGTTVLPKEDFELVAWESRIPPYKRFVNLATYCDDHKTSQDRTESPSNKRQRFIHE
;
A
#
# COMPACT_ATOMS: atom_id res chain seq x y z
N MET A 1 -10.15 -16.51 6.12
CA MET A 1 -10.46 -16.26 4.70
C MET A 1 -10.68 -17.56 3.94
N LEU A 2 -9.67 -18.41 3.73
CA LEU A 2 -9.82 -19.71 3.01
C LEU A 2 -10.93 -20.63 3.56
N ARG A 3 -11.13 -20.67 4.89
CA ARG A 3 -12.19 -21.51 5.48
C ARG A 3 -13.61 -20.96 5.32
N ARG A 4 -13.77 -19.65 5.08
CA ARG A 4 -15.09 -18.99 4.99
C ARG A 4 -15.65 -19.00 3.57
N ASN A 5 -14.79 -19.02 2.56
CA ASN A 5 -15.19 -19.04 1.16
C ASN A 5 -14.55 -20.27 0.50
N GLN A 6 -15.36 -21.24 0.06
CA GLN A 6 -14.87 -22.44 -0.62
C GLN A 6 -15.03 -22.37 -2.15
N ASN A 7 -15.40 -21.20 -2.69
CA ASN A 7 -15.61 -21.03 -4.12
C ASN A 7 -14.28 -21.05 -4.88
N ALA A 8 -14.04 -22.11 -5.64
CA ALA A 8 -12.80 -22.28 -6.41
C ALA A 8 -12.60 -21.18 -7.47
N ARG A 9 -13.68 -20.69 -8.11
CA ARG A 9 -13.59 -19.62 -9.13
C ARG A 9 -13.15 -18.30 -8.50
N PHE A 10 -13.66 -18.01 -7.29
CA PHE A 10 -13.23 -16.85 -6.51
C PHE A 10 -11.72 -16.92 -6.23
N TRP A 11 -11.24 -18.02 -5.65
CA TRP A 11 -9.82 -18.18 -5.34
C TRP A 11 -8.92 -18.16 -6.57
N LEU A 12 -9.36 -18.76 -7.68
CA LEU A 12 -8.65 -18.68 -8.94
C LEU A 12 -8.50 -17.23 -9.43
N SER A 13 -9.54 -16.41 -9.28
CA SER A 13 -9.48 -14.97 -9.60
C SER A 13 -8.49 -14.23 -8.69
N ILE A 14 -8.50 -14.51 -7.38
CA ILE A 14 -7.54 -13.92 -6.44
C ILE A 14 -6.09 -14.32 -6.77
N LEU A 15 -5.85 -15.59 -7.11
CA LEU A 15 -4.52 -16.07 -7.49
C LEU A 15 -4.03 -15.44 -8.79
N LYS A 16 -4.92 -15.22 -9.77
CA LYS A 16 -4.58 -14.47 -10.99
C LYS A 16 -4.18 -13.02 -10.68
N LYS A 17 -4.92 -12.34 -9.79
CA LYS A 17 -4.54 -10.99 -9.34
C LYS A 17 -3.18 -10.97 -8.63
N TYR A 18 -2.92 -11.96 -7.78
CA TYR A 18 -1.62 -12.10 -7.12
C TYR A 18 -0.47 -12.28 -8.13
N ARG A 19 -0.67 -13.12 -9.15
CA ARG A 19 0.30 -13.26 -10.25
C ARG A 19 0.57 -11.91 -10.93
N ASN A 20 -0.47 -11.15 -11.23
CA ASN A 20 -0.31 -9.83 -11.84
C ASN A 20 0.39 -8.84 -10.90
N VAL A 21 0.18 -8.92 -9.58
CA VAL A 21 0.98 -8.13 -8.61
C VAL A 21 2.46 -8.44 -8.75
N VAL A 22 2.82 -9.72 -8.82
CA VAL A 22 4.23 -10.13 -9.00
C VAL A 22 4.79 -9.57 -10.31
N GLU A 23 4.07 -9.75 -11.42
CA GLU A 23 4.50 -9.27 -12.74
C GLU A 23 4.62 -7.73 -12.79
N ASN A 24 3.66 -7.01 -12.22
CA ASN A 24 3.66 -5.54 -12.18
C ASN A 24 4.79 -4.99 -11.31
N ASN A 25 5.00 -5.54 -10.12
CA ASN A 25 6.09 -5.11 -9.24
C ASN A 25 7.45 -5.44 -9.85
N PHE A 26 7.58 -6.59 -10.50
CA PHE A 26 8.79 -6.92 -11.22
C PHE A 26 9.05 -5.96 -12.38
N SER A 27 8.01 -5.54 -13.11
CA SER A 27 8.11 -4.56 -14.19
C SER A 27 8.48 -3.15 -13.67
N VAL A 28 7.86 -2.70 -12.58
CA VAL A 28 8.05 -1.35 -12.01
C VAL A 28 9.35 -1.22 -11.22
N PHE A 29 9.71 -2.24 -10.44
CA PHE A 29 10.83 -2.20 -9.50
C PHE A 29 11.99 -3.13 -9.86
N GLY A 30 11.84 -3.98 -10.88
CA GLY A 30 12.86 -4.95 -11.29
C GLY A 30 13.01 -6.16 -10.38
N GLU A 31 12.18 -6.29 -9.34
CA GLU A 31 12.32 -7.32 -8.31
C GLU A 31 10.97 -7.95 -7.91
N HIS A 32 11.03 -9.19 -7.42
CA HIS A 32 9.86 -9.88 -6.89
C HIS A 32 9.36 -9.18 -5.59
N PRO A 33 8.04 -9.01 -5.38
CA PRO A 33 7.46 -8.33 -4.21
C PRO A 33 8.03 -8.77 -2.86
N LYS A 34 8.26 -10.07 -2.69
CA LYS A 34 8.89 -10.62 -1.48
C LYS A 34 10.26 -9.99 -1.20
N ASN A 35 11.12 -9.88 -2.21
CA ASN A 35 12.47 -9.33 -2.06
C ASN A 35 12.41 -7.82 -1.75
N LEU A 36 11.44 -7.12 -2.36
CA LEU A 36 11.17 -5.71 -2.04
C LEU A 36 10.80 -5.56 -0.57
N MET A 37 9.87 -6.38 -0.07
CA MET A 37 9.47 -6.36 1.33
C MET A 37 10.62 -6.68 2.28
N ASP A 38 11.47 -7.66 1.94
CA ASP A 38 12.64 -8.03 2.74
C ASP A 38 13.71 -6.91 2.81
N LYS A 39 13.69 -5.98 1.84
CA LYS A 39 14.56 -4.80 1.76
C LYS A 39 13.89 -3.52 2.26
N ASP A 40 12.77 -3.63 2.97
CA ASP A 40 11.96 -2.51 3.42
C ASP A 40 11.40 -1.59 2.31
N HIS A 41 11.22 -2.13 1.09
CA HIS A 41 10.67 -1.38 -0.04
C HIS A 41 9.15 -1.58 -0.21
N PRO A 42 8.42 -0.55 -0.70
CA PRO A 42 7.02 -0.67 -1.08
C PRO A 42 6.78 -1.73 -2.16
N ILE A 43 5.59 -2.32 -2.14
CA ILE A 43 5.03 -3.07 -3.28
C ILE A 43 3.73 -2.42 -3.76
N ASP A 44 3.44 -2.49 -5.05
CA ASP A 44 2.17 -2.06 -5.64
C ASP A 44 1.10 -3.16 -5.48
N ILE A 45 -0.02 -2.82 -4.85
CA ILE A 45 -1.16 -3.74 -4.64
C ILE A 45 -2.47 -3.22 -5.25
N THR A 46 -2.40 -2.22 -6.13
CA THR A 46 -3.54 -1.51 -6.72
C THR A 46 -4.57 -2.44 -7.35
N ILE A 47 -4.12 -3.55 -7.95
CA ILE A 47 -5.02 -4.50 -8.61
C ILE A 47 -6.03 -5.18 -7.65
N PHE A 48 -5.71 -5.26 -6.36
CA PHE A 48 -6.65 -5.75 -5.36
C PHE A 48 -7.69 -4.71 -4.98
N ALA A 49 -7.33 -3.42 -5.04
CA ALA A 49 -8.23 -2.30 -4.81
C ALA A 49 -9.27 -2.12 -5.93
N SER A 50 -8.90 -2.42 -7.18
CA SER A 50 -9.77 -2.25 -8.36
C SER A 50 -11.05 -3.09 -8.35
N SER A 51 -11.20 -4.02 -7.41
CA SER A 51 -12.44 -4.81 -7.24
C SER A 51 -13.49 -4.11 -6.38
N SER A 52 -13.10 -3.09 -5.63
CA SER A 52 -13.96 -2.31 -4.76
C SER A 52 -14.38 -1.02 -5.46
N SER A 53 -15.38 -1.11 -6.33
CA SER A 53 -16.07 0.02 -6.99
C SER A 53 -15.23 0.84 -8.01
N SER A 54 -15.90 1.21 -9.09
CA SER A 54 -15.41 1.78 -10.35
C SER A 54 -14.82 3.20 -10.28
N SER A 55 -14.39 3.68 -9.10
CA SER A 55 -13.97 5.07 -8.90
C SER A 55 -12.46 5.25 -8.64
N LEU A 56 -11.67 4.18 -8.73
CA LEU A 56 -10.23 4.20 -8.41
C LEU A 56 -9.33 4.40 -9.65
N SER A 57 -9.86 4.99 -10.73
CA SER A 57 -9.22 4.93 -12.07
C SER A 57 -7.86 5.62 -12.18
N PHE A 58 -7.37 6.32 -11.14
CA PHE A 58 -6.07 7.00 -11.14
C PHE A 58 -5.29 6.89 -9.81
N ALA A 59 -5.75 6.09 -8.84
CA ALA A 59 -5.05 6.00 -7.56
C ALA A 59 -4.18 4.75 -7.49
N THR A 60 -2.92 4.93 -7.10
CA THR A 60 -1.99 3.83 -6.84
C THR A 60 -2.01 3.49 -5.36
N LEU A 61 -2.12 2.21 -5.02
CA LEU A 61 -2.05 1.71 -3.66
C LEU A 61 -0.72 1.00 -3.44
N ARG A 62 0.14 1.58 -2.59
CA ARG A 62 1.45 0.99 -2.22
C ARG A 62 1.40 0.43 -0.82
N LEU A 63 2.00 -0.74 -0.63
CA LEU A 63 2.04 -1.43 0.65
C LEU A 63 3.47 -1.46 1.18
N MET A 64 3.67 -0.97 2.40
CA MET A 64 4.90 -1.12 3.15
C MET A 64 5.01 -2.54 3.75
N PRO A 65 6.24 -3.00 4.03
CA PRO A 65 6.47 -4.23 4.79
C PRO A 65 5.66 -4.25 6.11
N PRO A 66 5.26 -5.45 6.57
CA PRO A 66 4.47 -5.59 7.77
C PRO A 66 5.31 -5.25 8.99
N HIS A 67 4.74 -4.53 9.92
CA HIS A 67 5.27 -4.41 11.27
C HIS A 67 4.35 -5.18 12.22
N ILE A 68 4.95 -5.80 13.24
CA ILE A 68 4.18 -6.36 14.34
C ILE A 68 3.72 -5.17 15.17
N GLU A 69 2.41 -4.99 15.33
CA GLU A 69 1.89 -4.07 16.35
C GLU A 69 2.42 -4.55 17.71
N VAL A 70 3.44 -3.87 18.23
CA VAL A 70 3.71 -3.81 19.66
C VAL A 70 2.68 -2.82 20.18
N ASN A 71 1.93 -3.19 21.22
CA ASN A 71 0.95 -2.31 21.86
C ASN A 71 1.58 -0.94 22.16
N ASP A 72 1.44 0.02 21.25
CA ASP A 72 1.98 1.36 21.35
C ASP A 72 0.80 2.30 21.20
N ASP A 73 0.34 2.80 22.34
CA ASP A 73 -0.82 3.66 22.53
C ASP A 73 -0.64 5.07 21.91
N SER A 74 0.40 5.31 21.09
CA SER A 74 0.86 6.67 20.77
C SER A 74 0.84 7.09 19.28
N LYS A 75 0.36 6.27 18.34
CA LYS A 75 0.37 6.65 16.91
C LYS A 75 -1.04 6.87 16.36
N ARG A 76 -1.19 7.91 15.54
CA ARG A 76 -2.44 8.29 14.84
C ARG A 76 -3.23 7.05 14.44
N LYS A 77 -4.49 6.98 14.89
CA LYS A 77 -5.40 5.86 14.60
C LYS A 77 -5.83 5.92 13.14
N LEU A 78 -5.02 5.34 12.25
CA LEU A 78 -5.36 5.19 10.84
C LEU A 78 -6.58 4.27 10.69
N PRO A 79 -7.38 4.42 9.61
CA PRO A 79 -8.41 3.46 9.29
C PRO A 79 -7.83 2.05 9.17
N LYS A 80 -8.58 1.03 9.60
CA LYS A 80 -8.18 -0.37 9.49
C LYS A 80 -8.96 -1.06 8.38
N VAL A 81 -8.26 -1.71 7.47
CA VAL A 81 -8.84 -2.51 6.38
C VAL A 81 -8.35 -3.94 6.52
N ILE A 82 -9.27 -4.90 6.54
CA ILE A 82 -8.92 -6.32 6.55
C ILE A 82 -8.60 -6.76 5.12
N PHE A 83 -7.41 -7.31 4.89
CA PHE A 83 -6.98 -7.73 3.55
C PHE A 83 -7.98 -8.67 2.88
N GLY A 84 -8.53 -9.59 3.67
CA GLY A 84 -9.54 -10.51 3.20
C GLY A 84 -10.83 -9.84 2.70
N ASP A 85 -11.28 -8.80 3.40
CA ASP A 85 -12.52 -8.11 3.03
C ASP A 85 -12.30 -7.16 1.84
N MET A 86 -11.08 -6.64 1.69
CA MET A 86 -10.61 -5.91 0.50
C MET A 86 -10.62 -6.80 -0.75
N ILE A 87 -10.00 -7.99 -0.71
CA ILE A 87 -9.99 -8.89 -1.88
C ILE A 87 -11.38 -9.47 -2.19
N ALA A 88 -12.26 -9.54 -1.19
CA ALA A 88 -13.65 -9.91 -1.37
C ALA A 88 -14.51 -8.78 -1.98
N GLY A 89 -13.98 -7.56 -2.06
CA GLY A 89 -14.72 -6.39 -2.55
C GLY A 89 -15.81 -5.92 -1.59
N THR A 90 -15.73 -6.30 -0.31
CA THR A 90 -16.74 -6.01 0.71
C THR A 90 -16.43 -4.77 1.54
N THR A 91 -15.22 -4.22 1.41
CA THR A 91 -14.80 -2.99 2.10
C THR A 91 -14.65 -1.85 1.11
N VAL A 92 -15.13 -0.66 1.49
CA VAL A 92 -14.78 0.58 0.81
C VAL A 92 -13.37 1.00 1.23
N LEU A 93 -12.48 1.22 0.27
CA LEU A 93 -11.12 1.64 0.56
C LEU A 93 -11.07 3.13 0.96
N PRO A 94 -10.34 3.47 2.04
CA PRO A 94 -10.05 4.85 2.38
C PRO A 94 -9.26 5.55 1.25
N LYS A 95 -9.53 6.85 1.04
CA LYS A 95 -8.75 7.72 0.14
C LYS A 95 -7.59 8.41 0.87
N GLU A 96 -7.01 7.71 1.82
CA GLU A 96 -5.93 8.15 2.69
C GLU A 96 -5.09 6.93 3.10
N ASP A 97 -4.00 7.16 3.81
CA ASP A 97 -3.19 6.08 4.33
C ASP A 97 -3.98 5.27 5.36
N PHE A 98 -3.86 3.95 5.31
CA PHE A 98 -4.59 3.05 6.19
C PHE A 98 -3.76 1.84 6.60
N GLU A 99 -4.17 1.22 7.69
CA GLU A 99 -3.59 -0.02 8.18
C GLU A 99 -4.28 -1.21 7.51
N LEU A 100 -3.53 -1.95 6.71
CA LEU A 100 -3.98 -3.19 6.12
C LEU A 100 -3.66 -4.34 7.08
N VAL A 101 -4.69 -4.90 7.70
CA VAL A 101 -4.58 -6.10 8.54
C VAL A 101 -4.49 -7.32 7.62
N ALA A 102 -3.27 -7.78 7.39
CA ALA A 102 -3.00 -8.98 6.59
C ALA A 102 -3.56 -10.23 7.27
N TRP A 103 -3.39 -10.33 8.60
CA TRP A 103 -3.88 -11.45 9.39
C TRP A 103 -4.03 -11.10 10.87
N GLU A 104 -5.00 -11.71 11.53
CA GLU A 104 -5.20 -11.64 12.98
C GLU A 104 -5.47 -13.05 13.54
N SER A 105 -4.77 -13.39 14.62
CA SER A 105 -4.95 -14.67 15.31
C SER A 105 -6.32 -14.70 15.97
N ARG A 106 -7.02 -15.84 15.88
CA ARG A 106 -8.26 -16.09 16.64
C ARG A 106 -8.02 -16.66 18.03
N ILE A 107 -6.77 -16.99 18.33
CA ILE A 107 -6.35 -17.60 19.60
C ILE A 107 -5.51 -16.54 20.34
N PRO A 108 -5.69 -16.37 21.66
CA PRO A 108 -4.84 -15.51 22.47
C PRO A 108 -3.35 -15.79 22.20
N PRO A 109 -2.50 -14.75 22.08
CA PRO A 109 -2.76 -13.34 22.41
C PRO A 109 -3.32 -12.48 21.25
N TYR A 110 -4.06 -13.05 20.29
CA TYR A 110 -4.69 -12.32 19.16
C TYR A 110 -3.70 -11.47 18.34
N LYS A 111 -2.47 -11.98 18.16
CA LYS A 111 -1.42 -11.30 17.38
C LYS A 111 -1.92 -10.96 15.98
N ARG A 112 -1.66 -9.73 15.55
CA ARG A 112 -1.95 -9.25 14.20
C ARG A 112 -0.71 -8.87 13.42
N PHE A 113 -0.78 -9.05 12.11
CA PHE A 113 0.20 -8.59 11.15
C PHE A 113 -0.44 -7.46 10.36
N VAL A 114 0.16 -6.28 10.48
CA VAL A 114 -0.39 -5.04 9.93
C VAL A 114 0.65 -4.42 9.02
N ASN A 115 0.20 -3.97 7.86
CA ASN A 115 0.98 -3.25 6.88
C ASN A 115 0.44 -1.83 6.76
N LEU A 116 1.31 -0.85 6.55
CA LEU A 116 0.88 0.49 6.16
C LEU A 116 0.60 0.50 4.65
N ALA A 117 -0.61 0.87 4.26
CA ALA A 117 -0.99 1.08 2.88
C ALA A 117 -1.08 2.59 2.61
N THR A 118 -0.34 3.06 1.61
CA THR A 118 -0.30 4.46 1.20
C THR A 118 -1.17 4.64 -0.03
N TYR A 119 -2.09 5.60 0.05
CA TYR A 119 -2.95 5.99 -1.07
C TYR A 119 -2.29 7.15 -1.84
N CYS A 120 -1.88 6.89 -3.08
CA CYS A 120 -1.30 7.92 -3.95
C CYS A 120 -2.33 8.35 -5.01
N ASP A 121 -2.72 9.61 -4.98
CA ASP A 121 -3.56 10.22 -6.02
C ASP A 121 -2.66 10.80 -7.12
N ASP A 122 -2.72 10.28 -8.35
CA ASP A 122 -1.89 10.75 -9.48
C ASP A 122 -2.16 12.23 -9.86
N HIS A 123 -3.20 12.86 -9.30
CA HIS A 123 -3.45 14.29 -9.47
C HIS A 123 -2.48 15.22 -8.72
N LYS A 124 -1.56 14.70 -7.87
CA LYS A 124 -0.61 15.54 -7.10
C LYS A 124 0.79 15.69 -7.69
N THR A 125 1.14 15.03 -8.79
CA THR A 125 2.46 15.20 -9.43
C THR A 125 2.39 16.13 -10.64
N SER A 126 2.27 17.44 -10.41
CA SER A 126 2.63 18.46 -11.44
C SER A 126 2.90 19.88 -10.92
N GLN A 127 2.92 20.18 -9.61
CA GLN A 127 3.10 21.57 -9.17
C GLN A 127 4.14 21.86 -8.08
N ASP A 128 5.05 20.94 -7.73
CA ASP A 128 6.10 21.26 -6.74
C ASP A 128 7.51 20.80 -7.15
N ARG A 129 7.87 21.03 -8.42
CA ARG A 129 9.25 20.91 -8.89
C ARG A 129 9.68 22.11 -9.72
N THR A 130 9.60 23.32 -9.16
CA THR A 130 10.44 24.42 -9.62
C THR A 130 10.73 25.45 -8.53
N GLU A 131 11.53 25.10 -7.53
CA GLU A 131 12.37 26.10 -6.85
C GLU A 131 13.83 25.63 -6.86
N SER A 132 14.54 26.04 -7.91
CA SER A 132 16.00 26.01 -7.94
C SER A 132 16.54 27.09 -7.00
N PRO A 133 17.41 26.79 -6.03
CA PRO A 133 18.09 27.81 -5.25
C PRO A 133 19.17 28.44 -6.12
N SER A 134 18.88 29.61 -6.70
CA SER A 134 19.87 30.39 -7.43
C SER A 134 20.85 31.05 -6.44
N ASN A 135 22.08 30.52 -6.41
CA ASN A 135 23.19 31.06 -5.64
C ASN A 135 23.59 32.46 -6.17
N LYS A 136 23.18 33.53 -5.49
CA LYS A 136 23.76 34.87 -5.71
C LYS A 136 25.06 35.02 -4.94
N ARG A 137 26.17 34.92 -5.66
CA ARG A 137 27.52 35.28 -5.21
C ARG A 137 27.54 36.76 -4.80
N GLN A 138 27.89 37.04 -3.54
CA GLN A 138 28.35 38.35 -3.09
C GLN A 138 29.64 38.72 -3.83
N ARG A 139 29.70 39.91 -4.41
CA ARG A 139 30.95 40.60 -4.73
C ARG A 139 30.95 41.92 -3.95
N PHE A 140 31.83 41.99 -2.97
CA PHE A 140 32.32 43.24 -2.41
C PHE A 140 33.21 43.90 -3.47
N ILE A 141 32.98 45.17 -3.78
CA ILE A 141 34.05 46.09 -4.18
C ILE A 141 33.82 47.42 -3.46
N HIS A 142 34.91 47.90 -2.89
CA HIS A 142 35.11 49.07 -2.05
C HIS A 142 35.66 50.18 -2.95
N GLU A 143 35.09 51.38 -2.89
CA GLU A 143 35.71 52.72 -2.91
C GLU A 143 34.65 53.81 -3.08
#